data_AF-A0A7X0T3L0-F1
#
_entry.id   AF-A0A7X0T3L0-F1
#
_cell.length_a   1.000
_cell.length_b   1.000
_cell.length_c   1.000
_cell.angle_alpha   90.00
_cell.angle_beta   90.00
_cell.angle_gamma   90.00
#
_symmetry.space_group_name_H-M   'P 1'
#
loop_
_entity.id
_entity.type
_entity.pdbx_description
1 polymer ?
#
loop_
_entity_poly.entity_id
_entity_poly.type
_entity_poly.pdbx_seq_one_letter_code
_entity_poly.pdbx_strand_id
1 'polypeptide(L)'
;MNWTRISSIIIVGFTAIGAIYGGLSMVFTPSGSLLSLSTGLLDGSPFVDYLIPGIFLFVFVGLFHLAALVYLLKKLPRTKEVMFAAAAVLGVWMVVQLLIIGYVFILQIIFLVVAVVEMFLALQLKKQQQ
;
A
#
# COMPACT_ATOMS: atom_id res chain seq x y z
N MET A 1 -1.24 -25.32 -1.91
CA MET A 1 -0.65 -23.96 -1.95
C MET A 1 0.18 -23.80 -0.68
N ASN A 2 1.42 -23.33 -0.74
CA ASN A 2 2.27 -23.20 0.46
C ASN A 2 1.80 -22.04 1.34
N TRP A 3 1.98 -22.15 2.66
CA TRP A 3 1.54 -21.15 3.64
C TRP A 3 1.99 -19.73 3.29
N THR A 4 3.25 -19.55 2.88
CA THR A 4 3.80 -18.25 2.44
C THR A 4 2.95 -17.58 1.37
N ARG A 5 2.48 -18.34 0.35
CA ARG A 5 1.69 -17.77 -0.74
C ARG A 5 0.28 -17.42 -0.30
N ILE A 6 -0.34 -18.24 0.54
CA ILE A 6 -1.68 -17.95 1.10
C ILE A 6 -1.60 -16.67 1.93
N SER A 7 -0.64 -16.56 2.85
CA SER A 7 -0.42 -15.36 3.65
C SER A 7 -0.14 -14.13 2.77
N SER A 8 0.68 -14.28 1.72
CA SER A 8 0.96 -13.20 0.77
C SER A 8 -0.31 -12.73 0.05
N ILE A 9 -1.16 -13.65 -0.44
CA ILE A 9 -2.42 -13.31 -1.12
C ILE A 9 -3.34 -12.52 -0.19
N ILE A 10 -3.45 -12.95 1.07
CA ILE A 10 -4.32 -12.30 2.05
C ILE A 10 -3.82 -10.88 2.36
N ILE A 11 -2.54 -10.75 2.71
CA ILE A 11 -1.97 -9.47 3.14
C ILE A 11 -1.93 -8.48 1.95
N VAL A 12 -1.36 -8.89 0.81
CA VAL A 12 -1.29 -8.04 -0.40
C VAL A 12 -2.69 -7.66 -0.89
N GLY A 13 -3.64 -8.59 -0.85
CA GLY A 13 -5.02 -8.31 -1.23
C GLY A 13 -5.70 -7.31 -0.30
N PHE A 14 -5.50 -7.45 1.00
CA PHE A 14 -5.98 -6.48 1.99
C PHE A 14 -5.37 -5.09 1.75
N THR A 15 -4.06 -5.00 1.55
CA THR A 15 -3.36 -3.75 1.24
C THR A 15 -3.88 -3.12 -0.06
N ALA A 16 -4.07 -3.91 -1.12
CA ALA A 16 -4.59 -3.42 -2.40
C ALA A 16 -5.99 -2.81 -2.23
N ILE A 17 -6.90 -3.52 -1.57
CA ILE A 17 -8.27 -3.06 -1.34
C ILE A 17 -8.26 -1.78 -0.51
N GLY A 18 -7.52 -1.75 0.59
CA GLY A 18 -7.43 -0.59 1.48
C GLY A 18 -6.86 0.65 0.78
N ALA A 19 -5.78 0.49 0.02
CA ALA A 19 -5.15 1.59 -0.71
C ALA A 19 -6.01 2.08 -1.88
N ILE A 20 -6.69 1.19 -2.61
CA ILE A 20 -7.62 1.59 -3.68
C ILE A 20 -8.80 2.35 -3.10
N TYR A 21 -9.43 1.81 -2.05
CA TYR A 21 -10.58 2.44 -1.40
C TYR A 21 -10.19 3.79 -0.78
N GLY A 22 -9.11 3.83 0.00
CA GLY A 22 -8.62 5.06 0.63
C GLY A 22 -8.21 6.11 -0.40
N GLY A 23 -7.47 5.70 -1.43
CA GLY A 23 -7.02 6.58 -2.51
C GLY A 23 -8.19 7.17 -3.30
N LEU A 24 -9.14 6.34 -3.75
CA LEU A 24 -10.33 6.82 -4.45
C LEU A 24 -11.22 7.72 -3.58
N SER A 25 -11.35 7.40 -2.29
CA SER A 25 -12.13 8.25 -1.36
C SER A 25 -11.52 9.65 -1.25
N MET A 26 -10.18 9.75 -1.16
CA MET A 26 -9.48 11.03 -1.15
C MET A 26 -9.53 11.75 -2.51
N VAL A 27 -9.53 11.03 -3.64
CA VAL A 27 -9.65 11.64 -4.97
C VAL A 27 -11.06 12.21 -5.20
N PHE A 28 -12.10 11.45 -4.85
CA PHE A 28 -13.48 11.91 -5.04
C PHE A 28 -13.93 12.93 -4.01
N THR A 29 -13.34 12.91 -2.81
CA THR A 29 -13.61 13.90 -1.77
C THR A 29 -12.31 14.36 -1.13
N PRO A 30 -11.58 15.29 -1.79
CA PRO A 30 -10.28 15.78 -1.34
C PRO A 30 -10.28 16.46 0.03
N SER A 31 -11.44 16.86 0.55
CA SER A 31 -11.55 17.33 1.94
C SER A 31 -11.26 16.24 2.98
N GLY A 32 -11.27 14.97 2.58
CA GLY A 32 -11.06 13.82 3.45
C GLY A 32 -12.29 13.38 4.25
N SER A 33 -13.44 14.05 4.09
CA SER A 33 -14.63 13.81 4.91
C SER A 33 -15.22 12.40 4.75
N LEU A 34 -15.07 11.77 3.57
CA LEU A 34 -15.46 10.35 3.36
C LEU A 34 -14.71 9.38 4.28
N LEU A 35 -13.50 9.73 4.70
CA LEU A 35 -12.68 8.95 5.62
C LEU A 35 -12.68 9.53 7.04
N SER A 36 -13.60 10.47 7.32
CA SER A 36 -13.64 11.23 8.58
C SER A 36 -12.32 11.95 8.91
N LEU A 37 -11.59 12.36 7.87
CA LEU A 37 -10.38 13.17 8.00
C LEU A 37 -10.72 14.66 7.88
N SER A 38 -9.83 15.49 8.42
CA SER A 38 -9.87 16.95 8.28
C SER A 38 -8.57 17.41 7.63
N THR A 39 -8.65 18.35 6.69
CA THR A 39 -7.48 18.95 6.04
C THR A 39 -6.50 19.61 7.02
N GLY A 40 -6.92 19.93 8.25
CA GLY A 40 -6.00 20.41 9.30
C GLY A 40 -4.90 19.40 9.68
N LEU A 41 -5.06 18.10 9.35
CA LEU A 41 -3.97 17.12 9.47
C LEU A 41 -2.83 17.35 8.46
N LEU A 42 -3.06 18.19 7.46
CA LEU A 42 -2.09 18.58 6.45
C LEU A 42 -1.40 19.91 6.79
N ASP A 43 -1.71 20.52 7.94
CA ASP A 43 -1.09 21.79 8.35
C ASP A 43 0.43 21.63 8.46
N GLY A 44 1.17 22.51 7.78
CA GLY A 44 2.64 22.43 7.68
C GLY A 44 3.15 21.50 6.58
N SER A 45 2.26 20.79 5.88
CA SER A 45 2.59 20.01 4.68
C SER A 45 2.55 20.87 3.41
N PRO A 46 3.09 20.40 2.27
CA PRO A 46 2.95 21.08 0.98
C PRO A 46 1.55 20.88 0.33
N PHE A 47 0.64 20.15 0.98
CA PHE A 47 -0.67 19.80 0.42
C PHE A 47 -1.78 20.63 1.05
N VAL A 48 -2.64 21.20 0.21
CA VAL A 48 -3.84 21.95 0.64
C VAL A 48 -5.02 21.02 0.95
N ASP A 49 -5.04 19.84 0.32
CA ASP A 49 -6.08 18.83 0.45
C ASP A 49 -5.52 17.41 0.17
N TYR A 50 -6.38 16.40 0.22
CA TYR A 50 -5.98 15.00 0.03
C TYR A 50 -5.95 14.54 -1.44
N LEU A 51 -6.16 15.40 -2.44
CA LEU A 51 -6.21 14.95 -3.83
C LEU A 51 -4.87 14.31 -4.26
N ILE A 52 -3.77 15.02 -4.07
CA ILE A 52 -2.44 14.52 -4.46
C ILE A 52 -2.07 13.26 -3.64
N PRO A 53 -2.18 13.26 -2.29
CA PRO A 53 -1.99 12.04 -1.50
C PRO A 53 -2.87 10.88 -1.95
N GLY A 54 -4.14 11.14 -2.30
CA GLY A 54 -5.10 10.15 -2.76
C GLY A 54 -4.71 9.51 -4.08
N ILE A 55 -4.25 10.31 -5.06
CA ILE A 55 -3.72 9.81 -6.34
C ILE A 55 -2.50 8.93 -6.08
N PHE A 56 -1.57 9.37 -5.23
CA PHE A 56 -0.38 8.59 -4.91
C PHE A 56 -0.74 7.25 -4.27
N LEU A 57 -1.64 7.26 -3.28
CA LEU A 57 -2.11 6.06 -2.60
C LEU A 57 -2.84 5.11 -3.58
N PHE A 58 -3.70 5.63 -4.45
CA PHE A 58 -4.41 4.81 -5.43
C PHE A 58 -3.47 4.20 -6.47
N VAL A 59 -2.63 5.02 -7.11
CA VAL A 59 -1.80 4.59 -8.25
C VAL A 59 -0.61 3.76 -7.78
N PHE A 60 0.22 4.31 -6.89
CA PHE A 60 1.49 3.67 -6.54
C PHE A 60 1.30 2.56 -5.53
N VAL A 61 0.46 2.75 -4.51
CA VAL A 61 0.21 1.67 -3.53
C VAL A 61 -0.86 0.72 -4.06
N GLY A 62 -2.05 1.23 -4.38
CA GLY A 62 -3.20 0.41 -4.79
C GLY A 62 -2.92 -0.47 -6.01
N LEU A 63 -2.55 0.13 -7.14
CA LEU A 63 -2.36 -0.62 -8.39
C LEU A 63 -1.15 -1.55 -8.35
N PHE A 64 -0.06 -1.20 -7.63
CA PHE A 64 1.08 -2.10 -7.52
C PHE A 64 0.76 -3.32 -6.66
N HIS A 65 0.00 -3.16 -5.57
CA HIS A 65 -0.46 -4.32 -4.78
C HIS A 65 -1.49 -5.13 -5.55
N LEU A 66 -2.36 -4.50 -6.33
CA LEU A 66 -3.28 -5.22 -7.22
C LEU A 66 -2.52 -6.05 -8.27
N ALA A 67 -1.46 -5.48 -8.86
CA ALA A 67 -0.59 -6.21 -9.76
C ALA A 67 0.10 -7.39 -9.05
N ALA A 68 0.69 -7.17 -7.87
CA ALA A 68 1.29 -8.22 -7.06
C ALA A 68 0.29 -9.35 -6.72
N LEU A 69 -0.95 -8.99 -6.38
CA LEU A 69 -2.04 -9.94 -6.15
C LEU A 69 -2.33 -10.79 -7.39
N VAL A 70 -2.43 -10.16 -8.57
CA VAL A 70 -2.64 -10.89 -9.84
C VAL A 70 -1.49 -11.86 -10.12
N TYR A 71 -0.24 -11.44 -9.90
CA TYR A 71 0.93 -12.32 -10.05
C TYR A 71 0.89 -13.50 -9.07
N LEU A 72 0.51 -13.24 -7.82
CA LEU A 72 0.32 -14.26 -6.78
C LEU A 72 -0.81 -15.24 -7.12
N LEU A 73 -1.94 -14.80 -7.66
CA LEU A 73 -3.06 -15.68 -8.02
C LEU A 73 -2.75 -16.50 -9.29
N LYS A 74 -2.19 -15.86 -10.32
CA LYS A 74 -1.93 -16.47 -11.62
C LYS A 74 -0.61 -17.23 -11.73
N LYS A 75 0.21 -17.24 -10.67
CA LYS A 75 1.51 -17.94 -10.67
C LYS A 75 2.47 -17.46 -11.76
N LEU A 76 2.45 -16.15 -12.01
CA LEU A 76 3.26 -15.55 -13.07
C LEU A 76 4.76 -15.58 -12.74
N PRO A 77 5.63 -15.62 -13.76
CA PRO A 77 7.05 -15.38 -13.56
C PRO A 77 7.26 -14.01 -12.91
N ARG A 78 8.33 -13.86 -12.14
CA ARG A 78 8.68 -12.63 -11.41
C ARG A 78 7.72 -12.19 -10.28
N THR A 79 6.88 -13.11 -9.77
CA THR A 79 5.97 -12.81 -8.64
C THR A 79 6.71 -12.21 -7.43
N LYS A 80 7.91 -12.71 -7.13
CA LYS A 80 8.75 -12.24 -6.00
C LYS A 80 9.15 -10.78 -6.17
N GLU A 81 9.62 -10.42 -7.36
CA GLU A 81 10.11 -9.10 -7.70
C GLU A 81 8.99 -8.06 -7.69
N VAL A 82 7.83 -8.40 -8.28
CA VAL A 82 6.65 -7.52 -8.30
C VAL A 82 6.09 -7.31 -6.89
N MET A 83 5.97 -8.38 -6.10
CA MET A 83 5.51 -8.28 -4.71
C MET A 83 6.47 -7.46 -3.85
N PHE A 84 7.78 -7.67 -3.98
CA PHE A 84 8.78 -6.90 -3.25
C PHE A 84 8.72 -5.41 -3.62
N ALA A 85 8.58 -5.10 -4.92
CA ALA A 85 8.44 -3.73 -5.38
C ALA A 85 7.18 -3.04 -4.83
N ALA A 86 6.03 -3.74 -4.81
CA ALA A 86 4.79 -3.23 -4.21
C ALA A 86 4.99 -2.91 -2.72
N ALA A 87 5.58 -3.83 -1.96
CA ALA A 87 5.88 -3.65 -0.55
C ALA A 87 6.86 -2.48 -0.30
N ALA A 88 7.87 -2.31 -1.16
CA ALA A 88 8.80 -1.17 -1.09
C ALA A 88 8.10 0.17 -1.31
N VAL A 89 7.19 0.23 -2.28
CA VAL A 89 6.38 1.43 -2.52
C VAL A 89 5.49 1.76 -1.32
N LEU A 90 4.86 0.76 -0.68
CA LEU A 90 4.10 0.98 0.56
C LEU A 90 4.99 1.54 1.67
N GLY A 91 6.16 0.92 1.90
CA GLY A 91 7.09 1.36 2.93
C GLY A 91 7.57 2.79 2.72
N VAL A 92 7.98 3.13 1.49
CA VAL A 92 8.39 4.50 1.13
C VAL A 92 7.24 5.48 1.35
N TRP A 93 6.02 5.13 0.93
CA TRP A 93 4.85 6.00 1.12
C TRP A 93 4.56 6.27 2.61
N MET A 94 4.61 5.24 3.46
CA MET A 94 4.41 5.41 4.90
C MET A 94 5.48 6.27 5.56
N VAL A 95 6.75 6.13 5.15
CA VAL A 95 7.85 6.98 5.64
C VAL A 95 7.66 8.42 5.18
N VAL A 96 7.38 8.65 3.90
CA VAL A 96 7.13 10.00 3.37
C VAL A 96 5.96 10.67 4.09
N GLN A 97 4.86 9.93 4.32
CA GLN A 97 3.72 10.45 5.07
C GLN A 97 4.12 10.83 6.51
N LEU A 98 4.84 9.96 7.22
CA LEU A 98 5.32 10.27 8.58
C LEU A 98 6.25 11.49 8.63
N LEU A 99 7.09 11.69 7.61
CA LEU A 99 7.98 12.85 7.53
C LEU A 99 7.23 14.16 7.25
N ILE A 100 6.15 14.11 6.47
CA ILE A 100 5.41 15.31 6.04
C ILE A 100 4.38 15.75 7.09
N ILE A 101 3.58 14.82 7.63
CA ILE A 101 2.46 15.13 8.54
C ILE A 101 2.67 14.60 9.97
N GLY A 102 3.81 13.97 10.25
CA GLY A 102 4.07 13.36 11.54
C GLY A 102 3.28 12.07 11.79
N TYR A 103 3.33 11.60 13.04
CA TYR A 103 2.53 10.49 13.51
C TYR A 103 1.14 10.98 13.93
N VAL A 104 0.12 10.50 13.23
CA VAL A 104 -1.29 10.86 13.43
C VAL A 104 -2.11 9.65 13.84
N PHE A 105 -1.92 8.52 13.15
CA PHE A 105 -2.71 7.31 13.36
C PHE A 105 -1.83 6.07 13.48
N ILE A 106 -2.26 5.12 14.32
CA ILE A 106 -1.59 3.82 14.46
C ILE A 106 -1.49 3.05 13.14
N LEU A 107 -2.40 3.31 12.20
CA LEU A 107 -2.38 2.73 10.86
C LEU A 107 -1.06 3.00 10.13
N GLN A 108 -0.42 4.16 10.32
CA GLN A 108 0.87 4.45 9.68
C GLN A 108 1.94 3.43 10.08
N ILE A 109 2.00 3.08 11.37
CA ILE A 109 2.95 2.10 11.90
C ILE A 109 2.57 0.69 11.49
N ILE A 110 1.27 0.35 11.55
CA ILE A 110 0.78 -0.97 11.10
C ILE A 110 1.14 -1.20 9.64
N PHE A 111 0.88 -0.25 8.74
CA PHE A 111 1.17 -0.41 7.32
C PHE A 111 2.67 -0.36 7.00
N LEU A 112 3.48 0.34 7.81
CA LEU A 112 4.94 0.24 7.72
C LEU A 112 5.44 -1.17 8.08
N VAL A 113 4.87 -1.79 9.13
CA VAL A 113 5.18 -3.18 9.48
C VAL A 113 4.67 -4.14 8.40
N VAL A 114 3.48 -3.93 7.85
CA VAL A 114 2.95 -4.71 6.73
C VAL A 114 3.92 -4.67 5.54
N ALA A 115 4.48 -3.50 5.19
CA ALA A 115 5.47 -3.39 4.13
C ALA A 115 6.69 -4.30 4.39
N VAL A 116 7.24 -4.30 5.61
CA VAL A 116 8.37 -5.16 5.98
C VAL A 116 8.01 -6.64 5.91
N VAL A 117 6.81 -7.01 6.40
CA VAL A 117 6.31 -8.39 6.34
C VAL A 117 6.12 -8.85 4.91
N GLU A 118 5.53 -8.02 4.04
CA GLU A 118 5.36 -8.34 2.63
C GLU A 118 6.71 -8.51 1.92
N MET A 119 7.70 -7.65 2.17
CA MET A 119 9.06 -7.83 1.64
C MET A 119 9.65 -9.18 2.08
N PHE A 120 9.53 -9.51 3.36
CA PHE A 120 10.05 -10.77 3.90
C PHE A 120 9.37 -11.98 3.26
N LEU A 121 8.04 -11.96 3.13
CA LEU A 121 7.28 -13.01 2.46
C LEU A 121 7.65 -13.14 0.98
N ALA A 122 7.85 -12.02 0.28
CA ALA A 122 8.29 -12.01 -1.10
C ALA A 122 9.65 -12.71 -1.25
N LEU A 123 10.59 -12.46 -0.33
CA LEU A 123 11.90 -13.12 -0.35
C LEU A 123 11.82 -14.64 -0.17
N GLN A 124 10.83 -15.12 0.60
CA GLN A 124 10.57 -16.55 0.85
C GLN A 124 9.81 -17.26 -0.27
N LEU A 125 9.23 -16.54 -1.24
CA LEU A 125 8.54 -17.17 -2.36
C LEU A 125 9.53 -17.98 -3.20
N LYS A 126 9.26 -19.27 -3.36
CA LYS A 126 10.00 -20.14 -4.27
C LYS A 126 9.82 -19.66 -5.70
N LYS A 127 10.94 -19.60 -6.44
CA LYS A 127 10.96 -19.27 -7.87
C LYS A 127 9.98 -20.19 -8.59
N GLN A 128 9.00 -19.62 -9.31
CA GLN A 128 8.15 -20.42 -10.18
C GLN A 128 9.06 -20.95 -11.30
N GLN A 129 9.17 -22.27 -11.44
CA GLN A 129 9.80 -22.87 -12.63
C GLN A 129 8.90 -22.51 -13.83
N GLN A 130 9.53 -22.02 -14.91
CA GLN A 130 8.87 -21.78 -16.18
C GLN A 130 8.48 -23.10 -16.83
#